data_AF-A0A9D9KG09-F1
#
_entry.id   AF-A0A9D9KG09-F1
#
_cell.length_a   1.000
_cell.length_b   1.000
_cell.length_c   1.000
_cell.angle_alpha   90.00
_cell.angle_beta   90.00
_cell.angle_gamma   90.00
#
_symmetry.space_group_name_H-M   'P 1'
#
loop_
_entity.id
_entity.type
_entity.pdbx_description
1 polymer ?
#
loop_
_entity_poly.entity_id
_entity_poly.type
_entity_poly.pdbx_seq_one_letter_code
_entity_poly.pdbx_strand_id
1 'polypeptide(L)'
;MPHPSSQRLMELYNEMQILLEREEKLRRETENLLQKARKVIDPRDEFNKWLRSLEGKTLKQKQYEYQDGKCAYCKETLRFEDAVVHHIIPISKLGRKANKPENFKLLHPSCNLKIGTQIIDFD
;
A
#
# COMPACT_ATOMS: atom_id res chain seq x y z
N MET A 1 53.59 -6.38 26.05
CA MET A 1 53.05 -6.82 24.75
C MET A 1 51.60 -7.23 24.95
N PRO A 2 50.64 -6.78 24.14
CA PRO A 2 49.23 -7.16 24.33
C PRO A 2 49.03 -8.66 24.11
N HIS A 3 48.12 -9.26 24.88
CA HIS A 3 47.84 -10.70 24.86
C HIS A 3 47.18 -11.09 23.51
N PRO A 4 47.49 -12.24 22.88
CA PRO A 4 46.99 -12.63 21.55
C PRO A 4 45.46 -12.61 21.41
N SER A 5 44.75 -12.87 22.51
CA SER A 5 43.29 -12.78 22.62
C SER A 5 42.75 -11.34 22.51
N SER A 6 43.47 -10.36 23.05
CA SER A 6 43.12 -8.93 22.97
C SER A 6 43.30 -8.36 21.56
N GLN A 7 44.29 -8.86 20.82
CA GLN A 7 44.57 -8.43 19.46
C GLN A 7 43.51 -8.94 18.49
N ARG A 8 43.13 -10.22 18.63
CA ARG A 8 42.01 -10.83 17.88
C ARG A 8 40.67 -10.16 18.19
N LEU A 9 40.44 -9.75 19.45
CA LEU A 9 39.24 -8.98 19.81
C LEU A 9 39.18 -7.63 19.09
N MET A 10 40.28 -6.87 19.06
CA MET A 10 40.34 -5.59 18.34
C MET A 10 40.11 -5.76 16.83
N GLU A 11 40.68 -6.80 16.23
CA GLU A 11 40.44 -7.15 14.81
C GLU A 11 38.95 -7.39 14.53
N LEU A 12 38.30 -8.22 15.35
CA LEU A 12 36.86 -8.50 15.23
C LEU A 12 36.01 -7.24 15.42
N TYR A 13 36.36 -6.35 16.35
CA TYR A 13 35.65 -5.09 16.54
C TYR A 13 35.78 -4.17 15.32
N ASN A 14 36.98 -4.08 14.74
CA ASN A 14 37.21 -3.28 13.53
C ASN A 14 36.43 -3.85 12.33
N GLU A 15 36.45 -5.16 12.14
CA GLU A 15 35.65 -5.82 11.10
C GLU A 15 34.15 -5.56 11.30
N MET A 16 33.66 -5.65 12.54
CA MET A 16 32.26 -5.36 12.85
C MET A 16 31.90 -3.90 12.51
N GLN A 17 32.75 -2.93 12.83
CA GLN A 17 32.51 -1.52 12.49
C GLN A 17 32.43 -1.31 10.98
N ILE A 18 33.36 -1.90 10.22
CA ILE A 18 33.36 -1.83 8.75
C ILE A 18 32.07 -2.44 8.18
N LEU A 19 31.62 -3.56 8.73
CA LEU A 19 30.38 -4.21 8.31
C LEU A 19 29.15 -3.34 8.62
N LEU A 20 29.10 -2.70 9.78
CA LEU A 20 28.00 -1.80 10.16
C LEU A 20 27.93 -0.57 9.23
N GLU A 21 29.07 0.07 8.93
CA GLU A 21 29.12 1.21 8.00
C GLU A 21 28.65 0.80 6.59
N ARG A 22 29.05 -0.39 6.14
CA ARG A 22 28.64 -0.93 4.84
C ARG A 22 27.14 -1.23 4.81
N GLU A 23 26.60 -1.78 5.89
CA GLU A 23 25.18 -2.06 6.04
C GLU A 23 24.35 -0.79 5.99
N GLU A 24 24.78 0.25 6.72
CA GLU A 24 24.10 1.54 6.73
C GLU A 24 24.12 2.19 5.35
N LYS A 25 25.25 2.13 4.64
CA LYS A 25 25.36 2.62 3.26
C LYS A 25 24.38 1.90 2.33
N LEU A 26 24.32 0.56 2.40
CA LEU A 26 23.38 -0.24 1.59
C LEU A 26 21.92 0.09 1.91
N ARG A 27 21.57 0.30 3.19
CA ARG A 27 20.23 0.76 3.57
C ARG A 27 19.89 2.10 2.93
N ARG A 28 20.78 3.10 3.05
CA ARG A 28 20.56 4.44 2.46
C ARG A 28 20.41 4.39 0.94
N GLU A 29 21.24 3.61 0.25
CA GLU A 29 21.15 3.41 -1.20
C GLU A 29 19.83 2.75 -1.61
N THR A 30 19.40 1.73 -0.86
CA THR A 30 18.14 1.04 -1.07
C THR A 30 16.95 1.97 -0.85
N GLU A 31 16.95 2.75 0.23
CA GLU A 31 15.93 3.75 0.55
C GLU A 31 15.79 4.78 -0.60
N ASN A 32 16.91 5.28 -1.10
CA ASN A 32 16.95 6.23 -2.21
C ASN A 32 16.41 5.63 -3.51
N LEU A 33 16.75 4.38 -3.82
CA LEU A 33 16.22 3.67 -4.99
C LEU A 33 14.70 3.46 -4.87
N LEU A 34 14.21 3.04 -3.71
CA LEU A 34 12.78 2.88 -3.43
C LEU A 34 12.05 4.22 -3.56
N GLN A 35 12.64 5.31 -3.06
CA GLN A 35 12.05 6.64 -3.19
C GLN A 35 11.97 7.09 -4.65
N LYS A 36 13.00 6.84 -5.45
CA LYS A 36 12.98 7.12 -6.90
C LYS A 36 11.92 6.26 -7.61
N ALA A 37 11.83 4.97 -7.31
CA ALA A 37 10.81 4.09 -7.89
C ALA A 37 9.38 4.53 -7.55
N ARG A 38 9.13 4.98 -6.31
CA ARG A 38 7.83 5.55 -5.89
C ARG A 38 7.46 6.80 -6.67
N LYS A 39 8.43 7.60 -7.14
CA LYS A 39 8.17 8.80 -7.96
C LYS A 39 7.79 8.48 -9.40
N VAL A 40 8.18 7.31 -9.91
CA VAL A 40 7.93 6.90 -11.31
C VAL A 40 6.56 6.26 -11.50
N ILE A 41 5.99 5.68 -10.44
CA ILE A 41 4.72 4.95 -10.50
C ILE A 41 3.66 5.74 -9.73
N ASP A 42 2.75 6.42 -10.44
CA ASP A 42 1.57 7.03 -9.82
C ASP A 42 0.58 5.92 -9.39
N PRO A 43 0.34 5.73 -8.08
CA PRO A 43 -0.59 4.72 -7.61
C PRO A 43 -2.02 4.91 -8.14
N ARG A 44 -2.41 6.15 -8.47
CA ARG A 44 -3.72 6.46 -9.05
C ARG A 44 -3.84 5.95 -10.47
N ASP A 45 -2.80 6.08 -11.27
CA ASP A 45 -2.78 5.56 -12.64
C ASP A 45 -2.84 4.04 -12.66
N GLU A 46 -2.09 3.39 -11.78
CA GLU A 46 -2.13 1.94 -11.62
C GLU A 46 -3.51 1.44 -11.18
N PHE A 47 -4.17 2.16 -10.26
CA PHE A 47 -5.55 1.88 -9.90
C PHE A 47 -6.51 2.05 -11.08
N ASN A 48 -6.39 3.14 -11.85
CA ASN A 48 -7.24 3.37 -13.02
C ASN A 48 -7.05 2.29 -14.09
N LYS A 49 -5.82 1.82 -14.31
CA LYS A 49 -5.52 0.68 -15.18
C LYS A 49 -6.16 -0.60 -14.67
N TRP A 50 -6.01 -0.90 -13.38
CA TRP A 50 -6.63 -2.06 -12.75
C TRP A 50 -8.16 -2.01 -12.85
N LEU A 51 -8.80 -0.88 -12.58
CA LEU A 51 -10.25 -0.73 -12.62
C LEU A 51 -10.83 -1.01 -14.02
N ARG A 52 -10.05 -0.76 -15.07
CA ARG A 52 -10.42 -1.05 -16.47
C ARG A 52 -10.14 -2.49 -16.89
N SER A 53 -9.32 -3.22 -16.15
CA SER A 53 -8.96 -4.61 -16.44
C SER A 53 -10.13 -5.56 -16.18
N LEU A 54 -10.06 -6.78 -16.74
CA LEU A 54 -11.05 -7.83 -16.48
C LEU A 54 -11.11 -8.19 -14.98
N GLU A 55 -9.94 -8.26 -14.34
CA GLU A 55 -9.82 -8.53 -12.91
C GLU A 55 -10.51 -7.45 -12.08
N GLY A 56 -10.21 -6.16 -12.32
CA GLY A 56 -10.80 -5.07 -11.55
C GLY A 56 -12.32 -4.99 -11.72
N LYS A 57 -12.82 -5.21 -12.95
CA LYS A 57 -14.26 -5.31 -13.21
C LYS A 57 -14.91 -6.47 -12.45
N THR A 58 -14.26 -7.63 -12.46
CA THR A 58 -14.75 -8.84 -11.78
C THR A 58 -14.79 -8.65 -10.27
N LEU A 59 -13.73 -8.09 -9.68
CA LEU A 59 -13.68 -7.84 -8.25
C LEU A 59 -14.66 -6.74 -7.83
N LYS A 60 -14.84 -5.68 -8.63
CA LYS A 60 -15.88 -4.67 -8.40
C LYS A 60 -17.28 -5.31 -8.40
N GLN A 61 -17.57 -6.17 -9.37
CA GLN A 61 -18.84 -6.89 -9.45
C GLN A 61 -19.08 -7.77 -8.22
N LYS A 62 -18.10 -8.60 -7.85
CA LYS A 62 -18.18 -9.44 -6.64
C LYS A 62 -18.40 -8.62 -5.38
N GLN A 63 -17.73 -7.48 -5.26
CA GLN A 63 -17.89 -6.60 -4.09
C GLN A 63 -19.30 -5.98 -4.04
N TYR A 64 -19.88 -5.65 -5.20
CA TYR A 64 -21.25 -5.16 -5.28
C TYR A 64 -22.26 -6.21 -4.82
N GLU A 65 -22.10 -7.45 -5.29
CA GLU A 65 -22.92 -8.59 -4.87
C GLU A 65 -22.77 -8.88 -3.38
N TYR A 66 -21.53 -8.88 -2.88
CA TYR A 66 -21.23 -9.05 -1.44
C TYR A 66 -21.88 -7.96 -0.57
N GLN A 67 -22.03 -6.76 -1.10
CA GLN A 67 -22.70 -5.63 -0.43
C GLN A 67 -24.21 -5.62 -0.64
N ASP A 68 -24.80 -6.66 -1.23
CA ASP A 68 -26.25 -6.72 -1.51
C ASP A 68 -26.74 -5.51 -2.32
N GLY A 69 -25.89 -5.01 -3.23
CA GLY A 69 -26.17 -3.81 -4.02
C GLY A 69 -26.36 -2.53 -3.20
N LYS A 70 -25.79 -2.44 -1.99
CA LYS A 70 -25.90 -1.27 -1.10
C LYS A 70 -24.58 -0.52 -0.98
N CYS A 71 -24.68 0.78 -0.76
CA CYS A 71 -23.54 1.62 -0.43
C CYS A 71 -23.01 1.27 0.95
N ALA A 72 -21.71 1.01 1.08
CA ALA A 72 -21.14 0.61 2.36
C ALA A 72 -21.24 1.70 3.45
N TYR A 73 -21.33 2.98 3.04
CA TYR A 73 -21.41 4.12 3.95
C TYR A 73 -22.84 4.40 4.45
N CYS A 74 -23.77 4.71 3.54
CA CYS A 74 -25.14 5.07 3.92
C CYS A 74 -26.10 3.88 3.97
N LYS A 75 -25.68 2.69 3.53
CA LYS A 75 -26.47 1.45 3.44
C LYS A 75 -27.68 1.49 2.51
N GLU A 76 -27.91 2.61 1.81
CA GLU A 76 -28.92 2.75 0.77
C GLU A 76 -28.55 2.01 -0.53
N THR A 77 -29.57 1.73 -1.35
CA THR A 77 -29.41 1.09 -2.66
C THR A 77 -28.41 1.85 -3.53
N LEU A 78 -27.45 1.11 -4.08
CA LEU A 78 -26.40 1.60 -4.95
C LEU A 78 -26.65 1.03 -6.34
N ARG A 79 -26.57 1.85 -7.38
CA ARG A 79 -26.53 1.36 -8.76
C ARG A 79 -25.12 0.93 -9.12
N PHE A 80 -24.94 -0.22 -9.73
CA PHE A 80 -23.62 -0.74 -10.06
C PHE A 80 -22.83 0.16 -11.01
N GLU A 81 -23.52 0.79 -11.98
CA GLU A 81 -22.91 1.71 -12.95
C GLU A 81 -22.34 2.96 -12.26
N ASP A 82 -23.03 3.43 -11.23
CA ASP A 82 -22.67 4.64 -10.48
C ASP A 82 -21.71 4.34 -9.30
N ALA A 83 -21.53 3.06 -8.96
CA ALA A 83 -20.71 2.63 -7.84
C ALA A 83 -19.24 3.02 -8.02
N VAL A 84 -18.67 3.70 -7.02
CA VAL A 84 -17.25 4.04 -6.97
C VAL A 84 -16.53 3.20 -5.92
N VAL A 85 -15.28 2.85 -6.20
CA VAL A 85 -14.40 2.12 -5.28
C VAL A 85 -13.81 3.11 -4.28
N HIS A 86 -14.04 2.86 -3.00
CA HIS A 86 -13.41 3.56 -1.88
C HIS A 86 -12.45 2.61 -1.16
N HIS A 87 -11.20 3.03 -0.99
CA HIS A 87 -10.20 2.24 -0.28
C HIS A 87 -10.20 2.56 1.21
N ILE A 88 -10.30 1.53 2.05
CA ILE A 88 -10.22 1.65 3.51
C ILE A 88 -8.85 2.21 3.91
N ILE A 89 -7.78 1.56 3.45
CA ILE A 89 -6.43 2.10 3.53
C ILE A 89 -6.08 2.75 2.18
N PRO A 90 -5.70 4.04 2.15
CA PRO A 90 -5.43 4.77 0.92
C PRO A 90 -4.39 4.11 0.01
N ILE A 91 -4.59 4.26 -1.31
CA ILE A 91 -3.67 3.76 -2.35
C ILE A 91 -2.26 4.33 -2.19
N SER A 92 -2.13 5.56 -1.67
CA SER A 92 -0.83 6.17 -1.38
C SER A 92 0.00 5.41 -0.34
N LYS A 93 -0.66 4.60 0.52
CA LYS A 93 0.01 3.77 1.54
C LYS A 93 0.26 2.33 1.08
N LEU A 94 -0.67 1.72 0.34
CA LEU A 94 -0.58 0.29 -0.04
C LEU A 94 -0.19 0.03 -1.50
N GLY A 95 -0.19 1.05 -2.36
CA GLY A 95 0.05 0.90 -3.79
C GLY A 95 -0.91 -0.13 -4.41
N ARG A 96 -0.38 -1.05 -5.24
CA ARG A 96 -1.18 -2.11 -5.87
C ARG A 96 -1.89 -3.04 -4.88
N LYS A 97 -1.38 -3.20 -3.65
CA LYS A 97 -2.02 -4.01 -2.61
C LYS A 97 -3.34 -3.40 -2.13
N ALA A 98 -3.60 -2.12 -2.43
CA ALA A 98 -4.85 -1.48 -2.09
C ALA A 98 -6.06 -2.09 -2.82
N ASN A 99 -5.84 -2.67 -4.00
CA ASN A 99 -6.91 -3.13 -4.90
C ASN A 99 -7.46 -4.53 -4.57
N LYS A 100 -7.22 -5.02 -3.35
CA LYS A 100 -7.79 -6.28 -2.90
C LYS A 100 -9.20 -6.08 -2.32
N PRO A 101 -10.12 -7.04 -2.49
CA PRO A 101 -11.51 -6.92 -2.01
C PRO A 101 -11.61 -6.59 -0.51
N GLU A 102 -10.64 -7.01 0.30
CA GLU A 102 -10.66 -6.75 1.74
C GLU A 102 -10.37 -5.28 2.08
N ASN A 103 -9.75 -4.53 1.16
CA ASN A 103 -9.33 -3.14 1.39
C ASN A 103 -10.17 -2.13 0.61
N PHE A 104 -11.24 -2.54 -0.07
CA PHE A 104 -12.14 -1.58 -0.70
C PHE A 104 -13.62 -1.92 -0.54
N LYS A 105 -14.44 -0.88 -0.53
CA LYS A 105 -15.90 -0.98 -0.53
C LYS A 105 -16.47 -0.13 -1.65
N LEU A 106 -17.70 -0.42 -2.05
CA LEU A 106 -18.41 0.37 -3.05
C LEU A 106 -19.33 1.39 -2.40
N LEU A 107 -19.26 2.63 -2.89
CA LEU A 107 -20.03 3.76 -2.39
C LEU A 107 -20.77 4.47 -3.53
N HIS A 108 -21.76 5.29 -3.16
CA HIS A 108 -22.23 6.35 -4.06
C HIS A 108 -21.12 7.37 -4.29
N PRO A 109 -21.09 8.04 -5.46
CA PRO A 109 -20.14 9.12 -5.73
C PRO A 109 -20.20 10.23 -4.67
N SER A 110 -21.41 10.61 -4.23
CA SER A 110 -21.63 11.62 -3.19
C SER A 110 -21.10 11.21 -1.82
N CYS A 111 -21.31 9.94 -1.42
CA CYS A 111 -20.77 9.39 -0.18
C CYS A 111 -19.24 9.37 -0.20
N ASN A 112 -18.64 8.94 -1.31
CA ASN A 112 -17.19 8.94 -1.47
C ASN A 112 -16.59 10.35 -1.43
N LEU A 113 -17.27 11.33 -2.04
CA LEU A 113 -16.88 12.75 -1.96
C LEU A 113 -16.93 13.28 -0.52
N LYS A 114 -17.98 12.93 0.24
CA LYS A 114 -18.16 13.36 1.63
C LYS A 114 -17.07 12.79 2.56
N ILE A 115 -16.71 11.53 2.36
CA ILE A 115 -15.68 10.84 3.15
C ILE A 115 -14.27 11.32 2.76
N GLY A 116 -14.03 11.53 1.47
CA GLY A 116 -12.73 11.92 0.95
C GLY A 116 -11.68 10.81 1.14
N THR A 117 -10.60 11.12 1.87
CA THR A 117 -9.44 10.23 2.10
C THR A 117 -9.38 9.68 3.52
N GLN A 118 -10.45 9.85 4.31
CA GLN A 118 -10.53 9.36 5.67
C GLN A 118 -10.50 7.83 5.69
N ILE A 119 -9.80 7.26 6.68
CA ILE A 119 -9.84 5.82 6.94
C ILE A 119 -11.13 5.55 7.71
N ILE A 120 -12.05 4.81 7.10
CA ILE A 120 -13.34 4.46 7.67
C ILE A 120 -13.43 2.95 7.83
N ASP A 121 -13.90 2.55 9.01
CA ASP A 121 -14.37 1.19 9.24
C ASP A 121 -15.84 1.08 8.79
N PHE A 122 -16.12 0.09 7.93
CA PHE A 122 -17.44 -0.12 7.34
C PHE A 122 -18.17 -1.33 7.95
N ASP A 123 -17.54 -1.99 8.93
CA ASP A 123 -18.07 -3.14 9.66
C ASP A 123 -19.28 -2.77 10.54
#